data_AF-A0A9X8ITJ6-F1
#
_entry.id   AF-A0A9X8ITJ6-F1
#
_cell.length_a   1.000
_cell.length_b   1.000
_cell.length_c   1.000
_cell.angle_alpha   90.00
_cell.angle_beta   90.00
_cell.angle_gamma   90.00
#
_symmetry.space_group_name_H-M   'P 1'
#
loop_
_entity.id
_entity.type
_entity.pdbx_description
1 polymer ?
#
loop_
_entity_poly.entity_id
_entity_poly.type
_entity_poly.pdbx_seq_one_letter_code
_entity_poly.pdbx_strand_id
1 'polypeptide(L)' 'TNSGLRIDHLLLNPALSPYLHDAGVDAWVRNEPHASDHAPTWIRIGSRKKR' A
#
# COMPACT_ATOMS: atom_id res chain seq x y z
N THR A 1 12.38 -16.84 -7.37
CA THR A 1 12.71 -15.41 -7.34
C THR A 1 11.43 -14.62 -7.53
N ASN A 2 11.26 -13.48 -6.86
CA ASN A 2 10.14 -12.59 -7.15
C ASN A 2 10.53 -11.71 -8.34
N SER A 3 9.89 -11.91 -9.49
CA SER A 3 10.18 -11.18 -10.75
C SER A 3 9.13 -10.11 -11.08
N GLY A 4 8.30 -9.71 -10.11
CA GLY A 4 7.26 -8.70 -10.30
C GLY A 4 7.79 -7.27 -10.41
N LEU A 5 6.98 -6.38 -10.98
CA LEU A 5 7.24 -4.94 -11.02
C LEU A 5 6.44 -4.24 -9.91
N ARG A 6 7.01 -3.18 -9.33
CA ARG A 6 6.31 -2.32 -8.36
C ARG A 6 5.87 -1.03 -9.05
N ILE A 7 4.69 -1.08 -9.68
CA ILE A 7 4.16 0.02 -10.49
C ILE A 7 2.95 0.73 -9.86
N ASP A 8 2.30 0.09 -8.88
CA ASP A 8 1.23 0.69 -8.10
C ASP A 8 1.81 1.54 -6.96
N HIS A 9 1.60 2.85 -7.01
CA HIS A 9 2.16 3.81 -6.06
C HIS A 9 1.05 4.57 -5.33
N LEU A 10 1.19 4.70 -4.01
CA LEU A 10 0.32 5.51 -3.16
C LEU A 10 1.08 6.79 -2.75
N LEU A 11 0.84 7.87 -3.49
CA LEU A 11 1.55 9.14 -3.31
C LEU A 11 0.84 10.01 -2.27
N LEU A 12 1.60 10.58 -1.32
CA LEU A 12 1.09 11.46 -0.27
C LEU A 12 1.57 12.89 -0.46
N ASN A 13 0.70 13.85 -0.18
CA ASN A 13 1.09 15.25 -0.09
C ASN A 13 1.82 15.55 1.24
N PRO A 14 2.49 16.71 1.38
CA PRO A 14 3.21 17.07 2.61
C PRO A 14 2.33 17.13 3.86
N ALA A 15 1.04 17.44 3.71
CA ALA A 15 0.11 17.52 4.83
C ALA A 15 -0.23 16.14 5.42
N LEU A 16 -0.27 15.10 4.58
CA LEU A 16 -0.63 13.73 4.97
C LEU A 16 0.59 12.87 5.32
N SER A 17 1.76 13.18 4.74
CA SER A 17 3.02 12.44 4.96
C SER A 17 3.37 12.18 6.44
N PRO A 18 3.23 13.14 7.38
CA PRO A 18 3.51 12.92 8.80
C PRO A 18 2.57 11.92 9.49
N TYR A 19 1.45 11.58 8.84
CA TYR A 19 0.46 10.62 9.36
C TYR A 19 0.63 9.23 8.76
N LEU A 20 1.57 8.99 7.85
CA LEU A 20 1.84 7.64 7.37
C LEU A 20 2.38 6.78 8.51
N HIS A 21 1.60 5.79 8.92
CA HIS A 21 2.01 4.86 9.96
C HIS A 21 2.59 3.58 9.37
N ASP A 22 2.05 3.09 8.26
CA ASP A 22 2.43 1.80 7.70
C ASP A 22 2.09 1.73 6.22
N ALA A 23 2.78 0.86 5.48
CA ALA A 23 2.58 0.67 4.06
C ALA A 23 2.99 -0.74 3.65
N GLY A 24 2.25 -1.32 2.71
CA GLY A 24 2.51 -2.70 2.28
C GLY A 24 1.98 -3.04 0.92
N VAL A 25 2.32 -4.26 0.51
CA VAL A 25 1.79 -4.96 -0.65
C VAL A 25 1.32 -6.31 -0.15
N ASP A 26 0.04 -6.61 -0.32
CA ASP A 26 -0.52 -7.90 0.07
C ASP A 26 -0.29 -8.92 -1.04
N ALA A 27 0.98 -9.30 -1.24
CA ALA A 27 1.43 -10.21 -2.30
C ALA A 27 0.77 -11.59 -2.22
N TRP A 28 0.27 -11.98 -1.04
CA TRP A 28 -0.44 -13.25 -0.85
C TRP A 28 -1.75 -13.30 -1.65
N VAL A 29 -2.44 -12.17 -1.85
CA VAL A 29 -3.70 -12.09 -2.61
C VAL A 29 -3.48 -12.52 -4.07
N ARG A 30 -2.27 -12.30 -4.60
CA ARG A 30 -1.92 -12.68 -5.98
C ARG A 30 -1.89 -14.20 -6.19
N ASN A 31 -1.80 -14.98 -5.12
CA ASN A 31 -1.78 -16.44 -5.14
C ASN A 31 -3.20 -17.06 -5.11
N GLU A 32 -4.25 -16.25 -4.98
CA GLU A 32 -5.63 -16.73 -4.98
C GLU A 32 -6.10 -17.19 -6.37
N PRO A 33 -7.04 -18.14 -6.46
CA PRO A 33 -7.64 -18.56 -7.73
C PRO A 33 -8.28 -17.38 -8.48
N HIS A 34 -7.97 -17.23 -9.77
CA HIS A 34 -8.46 -16.14 -10.63
C HIS A 34 -8.12 -14.73 -10.12
N ALA A 35 -7.05 -14.57 -9.34
CA ALA A 35 -6.60 -13.26 -8.89
C ALA A 35 -6.18 -12.35 -10.07
N SER A 36 -6.38 -11.04 -9.88
CA SER A 36 -5.83 -9.98 -10.74
C SER A 36 -4.33 -10.14 -10.92
N ASP A 37 -3.78 -9.59 -12.01
CA ASP A 37 -2.35 -9.51 -12.28
C ASP A 37 -1.57 -8.58 -11.34
N HIS A 38 -2.26 -7.64 -10.68
CA HIS A 38 -1.68 -6.76 -9.66
C HIS A 38 -1.95 -7.30 -8.23
N ALA A 39 -1.05 -7.00 -7.30
CA ALA A 39 -1.27 -7.21 -5.88
C ALA A 39 -1.77 -5.91 -5.22
N PRO A 40 -2.71 -5.97 -4.26
CA PRO A 40 -3.17 -4.78 -3.56
C PRO A 40 -2.03 -4.06 -2.85
N THR A 41 -1.90 -2.75 -3.10
CA THR A 41 -1.05 -1.85 -2.32
C THR A 41 -1.89 -1.12 -1.30
N TRP A 42 -1.35 -0.92 -0.11
CA TRP A 42 -2.07 -0.26 0.96
C TRP A 42 -1.16 0.63 1.80
N ILE A 43 -1.79 1.58 2.48
CA ILE A 43 -1.19 2.41 3.52
C ILE A 43 -2.13 2.48 4.72
N ARG A 44 -1.55 2.61 5.91
CA ARG A 44 -2.28 2.94 7.13
C ARG A 44 -1.91 4.34 7.58
N ILE A 45 -2.92 5.17 7.79
CA ILE A 45 -2.79 6.57 8.20
C ILE A 45 -3.20 6.71 9.66
N GLY A 46 -2.41 7.45 10.44
CA GLY A 46 -2.72 7.82 11.81
C GLY A 46 -3.80 8.91 11.90
N SER A 47 -4.45 9.01 13.06
CA SER A 47 -5.43 10.08 13.29
C SER A 47 -4.78 11.45 13.45
N ARG A 48 -5.50 12.53 13.09
CA ARG A 48 -5.12 13.89 13.49
C ARG A 48 -4.91 13.97 15.00
N LYS A 49 -3.83 14.60 15.45
CA LYS A 49 -3.69 15.01 16.86
C LYS A 49 -4.86 15.94 17.17
N LYS A 50 -5.72 15.56 18.14
CA LYS A 50 -6.69 16.49 18.71
C LYS A 50 -5.89 17.62 19.35
N ARG A 51 -6.26 18.87 19.04
CA ARG A 51 -5.67 20.06 19.65
C ARG A 51 -6.11 20.16 21.11
#